data_AF-A0A847FMY4-F1
#
_entry.id   AF-A0A847FMY4-F1
#
_cell.length_a   1.000
_cell.length_b   1.000
_cell.length_c   1.000
_cell.angle_alpha   90.00
_cell.angle_beta   90.00
_cell.angle_gamma   90.00
#
_symmetry.space_group_name_H-M   'P 1'
#
loop_
_entity.id
_entity.type
_entity.pdbx_description
1 polymer ?
#
loop_
_entity_poly.entity_id
_entity_poly.type
_entity_poly.pdbx_seq_one_letter_code
_entity_poly.pdbx_strand_id
1 'polypeptide(L)'
;MSKAAVLTLAVLLALVLAASAPLVRAQPALATDPHVAAMLAQVDPATLSQAVGDLSGEWPATIGGEPYTIRTRHTASSEGLLKAMQYAGERLGSLGLEVEYHTWAAGTPPNVIGELPGAGEAEEALILCGHLDDMPAGPVAPGADDNASGAAAVLAAAAILSEYTWTCDLRFALWTGEEKGLLGSRAYAARRAAAMTRSWAS
;
A
#
# COMPACT_ATOMS: atom_id res chain seq x y z
N MET A 1 -45.72 -5.31 49.41
CA MET A 1 -44.99 -4.40 48.51
C MET A 1 -45.49 -4.67 47.09
N SER A 2 -46.21 -3.71 46.49
CA SER A 2 -46.97 -3.96 45.25
C SER A 2 -46.08 -3.90 44.01
N LYS A 3 -46.40 -4.73 43.02
CA LYS A 3 -45.69 -4.87 41.72
C LYS A 3 -45.69 -3.59 40.86
N ALA A 4 -46.28 -2.48 41.32
CA ALA A 4 -46.42 -1.24 40.58
C ALA A 4 -45.18 -0.31 40.64
N ALA A 5 -44.24 -0.53 41.57
CA ALA A 5 -43.08 0.36 41.73
C ALA A 5 -41.87 0.03 40.84
N VAL A 6 -41.84 -1.15 40.20
CA VAL A 6 -40.70 -1.60 39.36
C VAL A 6 -40.87 -1.19 37.89
N LEU A 7 -42.09 -0.85 37.45
CA LEU A 7 -42.36 -0.56 36.04
C LEU A 7 -42.13 0.91 35.64
N THR A 8 -42.08 1.85 36.60
CA THR A 8 -41.92 3.28 36.29
C THR A 8 -40.45 3.71 36.11
N LEU A 9 -39.49 2.91 36.58
CA LEU A 9 -38.05 3.20 36.41
C LEU A 9 -37.47 2.64 35.10
N ALA A 10 -38.10 1.63 34.51
CA ALA A 10 -37.65 1.02 33.25
C ALA A 10 -37.99 1.87 32.01
N VAL A 11 -39.04 2.70 32.07
CA VAL A 11 -39.45 3.55 30.93
C VAL A 11 -38.63 4.85 30.87
N LEU A 12 -38.15 5.37 32.01
CA LEU A 12 -37.29 6.55 32.06
C LEU A 12 -35.83 6.26 31.63
N LEU A 13 -35.36 5.02 31.76
CA LEU A 13 -34.02 4.63 31.28
C LEU A 13 -33.99 4.37 29.77
N ALA A 14 -35.12 4.00 29.16
CA ALA A 14 -35.22 3.80 27.71
C ALA A 14 -35.29 5.11 26.90
N LEU A 15 -35.62 6.24 27.55
CA LEU A 15 -35.71 7.56 26.91
C LEU A 15 -34.41 8.37 26.97
N VAL A 16 -33.44 7.98 27.81
CA VAL A 16 -32.12 8.67 27.91
C VAL A 16 -31.06 8.03 27.00
N LEU A 17 -31.29 6.83 26.47
CA LEU A 17 -30.35 6.15 25.54
C LEU A 17 -30.61 6.42 24.05
N ALA A 18 -31.54 7.31 23.69
CA ALA A 18 -31.87 7.61 22.29
C ALA A 18 -31.29 8.94 21.76
N ALA A 19 -30.45 9.65 22.53
CA ALA A 19 -29.99 11.01 22.17
C ALA A 19 -28.46 11.16 22.16
N SER A 20 -27.73 10.15 21.71
CA SER A 20 -26.27 10.24 21.52
C SER A 20 -25.81 9.54 20.24
N ALA A 21 -26.62 9.58 19.18
CA ALA A 21 -26.04 9.47 17.86
C ALA A 21 -25.19 10.74 17.63
N PRO A 22 -23.90 10.64 17.28
CA PRO A 22 -23.16 11.81 16.89
C PRO A 22 -23.92 12.46 15.73
N LEU A 23 -24.06 13.80 15.78
CA LEU A 23 -24.42 14.57 14.60
C LEU A 23 -23.28 14.39 13.59
N VAL A 24 -23.30 13.29 12.84
CA VAL A 24 -22.58 13.19 11.59
C VAL A 24 -23.25 14.23 10.71
N ARG A 25 -22.64 15.41 10.64
CA ARG A 25 -23.00 16.42 9.66
C ARG A 25 -22.93 15.70 8.32
N ALA A 26 -24.08 15.49 7.68
CA ALA A 26 -24.13 14.96 6.34
C ALA A 26 -23.21 15.82 5.50
N GLN A 27 -22.07 15.24 5.12
CA GLN A 27 -21.16 15.88 4.20
C GLN A 27 -21.99 16.04 2.92
N PRO A 28 -22.14 17.26 2.37
CA PRO A 28 -22.83 17.41 1.11
C PRO A 28 -22.22 16.38 0.17
N ALA A 29 -23.06 15.53 -0.42
CA ALA A 29 -22.60 14.48 -1.30
C ALA A 29 -21.75 15.18 -2.37
N LEU A 30 -20.42 15.06 -2.25
CA LEU A 30 -19.52 15.51 -3.28
C LEU A 30 -19.99 14.76 -4.52
N ALA A 31 -20.37 15.50 -5.56
CA ALA A 31 -20.64 14.89 -6.85
C ALA A 31 -19.37 14.11 -7.20
N THR A 32 -19.45 12.79 -7.10
CA THR A 32 -18.30 11.91 -7.32
C THR A 32 -17.88 12.08 -8.76
N ASP A 33 -16.62 12.46 -8.99
CA ASP A 33 -16.05 12.54 -10.32
C ASP A 33 -16.27 11.18 -11.02
N PRO A 34 -16.86 11.13 -12.23
CA PRO A 34 -17.17 9.88 -12.91
C PRO A 34 -15.91 9.05 -13.21
N HIS A 35 -14.74 9.66 -13.40
CA HIS A 35 -13.48 8.93 -13.58
C HIS A 35 -13.05 8.27 -12.27
N VAL A 36 -13.16 8.98 -11.14
CA VAL A 36 -12.88 8.42 -9.82
C VAL A 36 -13.85 7.27 -9.51
N ALA A 37 -15.14 7.43 -9.82
CA ALA A 37 -16.12 6.37 -9.66
C ALA A 37 -15.79 5.14 -10.53
N ALA A 38 -15.34 5.35 -11.77
CA ALA A 38 -14.90 4.27 -12.66
C ALA A 38 -13.65 3.55 -12.13
N MET A 39 -12.66 4.28 -11.62
CA MET A 39 -11.46 3.69 -10.98
C MET A 39 -11.83 2.87 -9.74
N LEU A 40 -12.70 3.40 -8.88
CA LEU A 40 -13.17 2.68 -7.69
C LEU A 40 -13.96 1.41 -8.04
N ALA A 41 -14.69 1.42 -9.15
CA ALA A 41 -15.43 0.24 -9.62
C ALA A 41 -14.52 -0.89 -10.12
N GLN A 42 -13.25 -0.61 -10.40
CA GLN A 42 -12.24 -1.63 -10.77
C GLN A 42 -11.61 -2.31 -9.56
N VAL A 43 -11.79 -1.76 -8.35
CA VAL A 43 -11.21 -2.36 -7.14
C VAL A 43 -11.89 -3.69 -6.85
N ASP A 44 -11.14 -4.77 -6.97
CA ASP A 44 -11.59 -6.13 -6.66
C ASP A 44 -11.00 -6.62 -5.32
N PRO A 45 -11.84 -6.86 -4.29
CA PRO A 45 -11.41 -7.43 -3.02
C PRO A 45 -10.71 -8.78 -3.16
N ALA A 46 -11.09 -9.63 -4.13
CA ALA A 46 -10.48 -10.94 -4.29
C ALA A 46 -9.02 -10.82 -4.76
N THR A 47 -8.76 -9.96 -5.75
CA THR A 47 -7.40 -9.64 -6.21
C THR A 47 -6.54 -9.05 -5.08
N LEU A 48 -7.10 -8.15 -4.27
CA LEU A 48 -6.41 -7.60 -3.10
C LEU A 48 -6.08 -8.69 -2.07
N SER A 49 -7.04 -9.53 -1.69
CA SER A 49 -6.82 -10.63 -0.74
C SER A 49 -5.80 -11.64 -1.26
N GLN A 50 -5.81 -11.94 -2.55
CA GLN A 50 -4.79 -12.80 -3.16
C GLN A 50 -3.40 -12.18 -3.02
N ALA A 51 -3.24 -10.90 -3.35
CA ALA A 51 -1.95 -10.22 -3.24
C ALA A 51 -1.41 -10.15 -1.80
N VAL A 52 -2.29 -9.97 -0.81
CA VAL A 52 -1.92 -10.04 0.61
C VAL A 52 -1.48 -11.45 0.99
N GLY A 53 -2.23 -12.47 0.59
CA GLY A 53 -1.90 -13.86 0.89
C GLY A 53 -0.61 -14.35 0.21
N ASP A 54 -0.38 -13.91 -1.03
CA ASP A 54 0.84 -14.16 -1.78
C ASP A 54 2.07 -13.57 -1.06
N LEU A 55 2.00 -12.29 -0.69
CA LEU A 55 3.10 -11.59 -0.04
C LEU A 55 3.34 -12.13 1.38
N SER A 56 2.27 -12.44 2.12
CA SER A 56 2.33 -12.95 3.50
C SER A 56 2.63 -14.44 3.63
N GLY A 57 2.69 -15.17 2.51
CA GLY A 57 2.95 -16.60 2.50
C GLY A 57 1.77 -17.45 2.99
N GLU A 58 0.56 -16.89 3.03
CA GLU A 58 -0.66 -17.66 3.19
C GLU A 58 -0.83 -18.65 2.02
N TRP A 59 -0.45 -18.22 0.81
CA TRP A 59 -0.47 -19.01 -0.41
C TRP A 59 0.91 -19.01 -1.10
N PRO A 60 1.23 -20.01 -1.93
CA PRO A 60 2.32 -19.89 -2.89
C PRO A 60 1.99 -18.86 -3.97
N ALA A 61 2.90 -17.92 -4.20
CA ALA A 61 2.82 -16.97 -5.30
C ALA A 61 3.65 -17.46 -6.49
N THR A 62 3.22 -17.17 -7.72
CA THR A 62 4.08 -17.34 -8.89
C THR A 62 5.12 -16.22 -8.93
N ILE A 63 6.40 -16.57 -8.85
CA ILE A 63 7.54 -15.64 -8.81
C ILE A 63 8.66 -16.20 -9.69
N GLY A 64 9.03 -15.50 -10.76
CA GLY A 64 9.96 -16.01 -11.75
C GLY A 64 9.43 -17.22 -12.53
N GLY A 65 8.10 -17.30 -12.69
CA GLY A 65 7.42 -18.40 -13.37
C GLY A 65 7.17 -19.65 -12.52
N GLU A 66 7.73 -19.72 -11.31
CA GLU A 66 7.61 -20.88 -10.42
C GLU A 66 6.85 -20.54 -9.13
N PRO A 67 6.13 -21.50 -8.52
CA PRO A 67 5.47 -21.28 -7.24
C PRO A 67 6.50 -21.13 -6.11
N TYR A 68 6.32 -20.12 -5.26
CA TYR A 68 7.15 -19.88 -4.09
C TYR A 68 6.31 -19.33 -2.93
N THR A 69 6.49 -19.87 -1.72
CA THR A 69 5.82 -19.38 -0.50
C THR A 69 6.75 -18.46 0.29
N ILE A 70 6.38 -17.19 0.40
CA ILE A 70 7.14 -16.18 1.13
C ILE A 70 6.87 -16.31 2.64
N ARG A 71 7.70 -17.07 3.36
CA ARG A 71 7.51 -17.27 4.81
C ARG A 71 7.90 -16.06 5.66
N THR A 72 8.81 -15.23 5.17
CA THR A 72 9.25 -13.97 5.78
C THR A 72 9.91 -13.12 4.71
N ARG A 73 9.80 -11.82 4.86
CA ARG A 73 10.38 -10.74 4.06
C ARG A 73 11.30 -9.88 4.92
N HIS A 74 11.73 -10.35 6.08
CA HIS A 74 12.53 -9.58 7.02
C HIS A 74 13.79 -9.00 6.33
N THR A 75 14.15 -7.76 6.61
CA THR A 75 15.24 -7.03 5.94
C THR A 75 16.59 -7.76 5.91
N ALA A 76 16.90 -8.57 6.93
CA ALA A 76 18.13 -9.39 6.96
C ALA A 76 18.01 -10.75 6.26
N SER A 77 16.79 -11.17 5.90
CA SER A 77 16.54 -12.36 5.09
C SER A 77 16.82 -12.02 3.63
N SER A 78 17.79 -12.69 3.02
CA SER A 78 18.07 -12.46 1.61
C SER A 78 16.96 -13.04 0.74
N GLU A 79 16.60 -14.32 0.89
CA GLU A 79 15.75 -14.99 -0.10
C GLU A 79 14.30 -14.51 -0.12
N GLY A 80 13.61 -14.49 1.02
CA GLY A 80 12.18 -14.18 1.05
C GLY A 80 11.87 -12.72 0.67
N LEU A 81 12.72 -11.78 1.09
CA LEU A 81 12.61 -10.39 0.65
C LEU A 81 12.99 -10.24 -0.83
N LEU A 82 14.03 -10.94 -1.32
CA LEU A 82 14.34 -10.99 -2.76
C LEU A 82 13.16 -11.50 -3.60
N LYS A 83 12.45 -12.52 -3.11
CA LYS A 83 11.25 -13.04 -3.75
C LYS A 83 10.09 -12.05 -3.72
N ALA A 84 9.85 -11.35 -2.60
CA ALA A 84 8.83 -10.31 -2.53
C ALA A 84 9.12 -9.12 -3.47
N MET A 85 10.40 -8.74 -3.62
CA MET A 85 10.80 -7.70 -4.56
C MET A 85 10.62 -8.14 -6.01
N GLN A 86 11.02 -9.38 -6.34
CA GLN A 86 10.81 -9.94 -7.66
C GLN A 86 9.31 -10.01 -8.00
N TYR A 87 8.50 -10.50 -7.06
CA TYR A 87 7.04 -10.53 -7.13
C TYR A 87 6.45 -9.16 -7.49
N ALA A 88 6.91 -8.11 -6.81
CA ALA A 88 6.44 -6.74 -7.02
C ALA A 88 6.89 -6.19 -8.38
N GLY A 89 8.17 -6.38 -8.72
CA GLY A 89 8.74 -5.89 -9.97
C GLY A 89 8.14 -6.58 -11.20
N GLU A 90 7.84 -7.89 -11.12
CA GLU A 90 7.15 -8.62 -12.18
C GLU A 90 5.73 -8.09 -12.40
N ARG A 91 5.00 -7.78 -11.34
CA ARG A 91 3.65 -7.20 -11.43
C ARG A 91 3.67 -5.81 -12.02
N LEU A 92 4.52 -4.93 -11.51
CA LEU A 92 4.66 -3.58 -12.06
C LEU A 92 5.11 -3.62 -13.53
N GLY A 93 6.10 -4.45 -13.86
CA GLY A 93 6.59 -4.60 -15.23
C GLY A 93 5.54 -5.20 -16.19
N SER A 94 4.66 -6.09 -15.71
CA SER A 94 3.57 -6.64 -16.52
C SER A 94 2.54 -5.60 -16.96
N LEU A 95 2.47 -4.47 -16.26
CA LEU A 95 1.63 -3.31 -16.59
C LEU A 95 2.31 -2.36 -17.60
N GLY A 96 3.54 -2.67 -18.03
CA GLY A 96 4.33 -1.81 -18.92
C GLY A 96 5.02 -0.63 -18.22
N LEU A 97 5.06 -0.62 -16.88
CA LEU A 97 5.76 0.40 -16.10
C LEU A 97 7.27 0.27 -16.22
N GLU A 98 7.98 1.40 -16.12
CA GLU A 98 9.44 1.40 -15.99
C GLU A 98 9.80 1.00 -14.55
N VAL A 99 10.45 -0.17 -14.38
CA VAL A 99 10.76 -0.71 -13.04
C VAL A 99 12.22 -0.45 -12.67
N GLU A 100 12.43 0.32 -11.61
CA GLU A 100 13.72 0.55 -10.96
C GLU A 100 13.88 -0.31 -9.70
N TYR A 101 14.98 -1.06 -9.61
CA TYR A 101 15.45 -1.67 -8.35
C TYR A 101 16.46 -0.74 -7.68
N HIS A 102 15.97 0.19 -6.86
CA HIS A 102 16.79 1.22 -6.22
C HIS A 102 17.60 0.65 -5.04
N THR A 103 18.88 0.38 -5.30
CA THR A 103 19.83 -0.11 -4.29
C THR A 103 20.33 1.05 -3.42
N TRP A 104 19.89 1.09 -2.16
CA TRP A 104 20.22 2.17 -1.22
C TRP A 104 21.48 1.93 -0.38
N ALA A 105 21.96 0.69 -0.27
CA ALA A 105 23.26 0.36 0.29
C ALA A 105 23.83 -0.90 -0.37
N ALA A 106 25.16 -1.03 -0.40
CA ALA A 106 25.80 -2.20 -0.98
C ALA A 106 25.40 -3.48 -0.23
N GLY A 107 24.94 -4.49 -0.96
CA GLY A 107 24.54 -5.77 -0.39
C GLY A 107 23.19 -5.77 0.33
N THR A 108 22.39 -4.70 0.22
CA THR A 108 21.03 -4.68 0.77
C THR A 108 19.98 -4.97 -0.31
N PRO A 109 18.86 -5.61 0.06
CA PRO A 109 17.67 -5.68 -0.78
C PRO A 109 17.27 -4.26 -1.26
N PRO A 110 17.11 -4.02 -2.58
CA PRO A 110 16.74 -2.71 -3.10
C PRO A 110 15.26 -2.35 -2.82
N ASN A 111 14.88 -1.08 -2.95
CA ASN A 111 13.45 -0.77 -3.15
C ASN A 111 13.02 -1.20 -4.55
N VAL A 112 11.71 -1.36 -4.77
CA VAL A 112 11.12 -1.55 -6.11
C VAL A 112 10.24 -0.36 -6.44
N ILE A 113 10.52 0.34 -7.54
CA ILE A 113 9.76 1.50 -7.98
C ILE A 113 9.25 1.24 -9.39
N GLY A 114 7.94 1.28 -9.59
CA GLY A 114 7.33 1.37 -10.92
C GLY A 114 7.02 2.83 -11.24
N GLU A 115 7.53 3.32 -12.36
CA GLU A 115 7.28 4.69 -12.84
C GLU A 115 6.32 4.66 -14.04
N LEU A 116 5.27 5.46 -13.94
CA LEU A 116 4.34 5.77 -15.02
C LEU A 116 4.53 7.26 -15.39
N PRO A 117 5.18 7.56 -16.53
CA PRO A 117 5.37 8.93 -16.96
C PRO A 117 4.05 9.67 -17.17
N GLY A 118 4.00 10.92 -16.70
CA GLY A 118 2.91 11.82 -17.05
C GLY A 118 2.99 12.27 -18.51
N ALA A 119 1.87 12.74 -19.05
CA ALA A 119 1.80 13.40 -20.36
C ALA A 119 1.78 14.94 -20.26
N GLY A 120 1.90 15.48 -19.05
CA GLY A 120 1.93 16.92 -18.79
C GLY A 120 3.31 17.43 -18.39
N GLU A 121 3.41 18.74 -18.20
CA GLU A 121 4.65 19.44 -17.83
C GLU A 121 4.84 19.55 -16.30
N ALA A 122 4.09 18.77 -15.51
CA ALA A 122 4.20 18.87 -14.06
C ALA A 122 5.56 18.34 -13.59
N GLU A 123 6.35 19.18 -12.94
CA GLU A 123 7.66 18.80 -12.37
C GLU A 123 7.52 17.89 -11.13
N GLU A 124 6.34 17.90 -10.52
CA GLU A 124 6.01 17.10 -9.34
C GLU A 124 5.57 15.69 -9.76
N ALA A 125 5.88 14.70 -8.92
CA ALA A 125 5.37 13.34 -9.09
C ALA A 125 4.55 12.94 -7.87
N LEU A 126 3.49 12.18 -8.09
CA LEU A 126 2.71 11.59 -7.02
C LEU A 126 3.25 10.20 -6.70
N ILE A 127 3.55 9.96 -5.42
CA ILE A 127 4.09 8.68 -4.94
C ILE A 127 3.02 7.94 -4.13
N LEU A 128 2.67 6.73 -4.56
CA LEU A 128 1.92 5.77 -3.77
C LEU A 128 2.91 4.75 -3.23
N CYS A 129 2.85 4.44 -1.93
CA CYS A 129 3.87 3.59 -1.34
C CYS A 129 3.42 2.69 -0.19
N GLY A 130 4.22 1.65 0.03
CA GLY A 130 4.16 0.68 1.12
C GLY A 130 5.56 0.06 1.30
N HIS A 131 5.75 -0.80 2.30
CA HIS A 131 7.03 -1.52 2.45
C HIS A 131 6.85 -3.03 2.30
N LEU A 132 7.91 -3.68 1.82
CA LEU A 132 7.94 -5.12 1.60
C LEU A 132 8.53 -5.88 2.77
N ASP A 133 9.44 -5.27 3.55
CA ASP A 133 10.03 -5.98 4.67
C ASP A 133 9.07 -6.14 5.85
N ASP A 134 9.27 -7.20 6.64
CA ASP A 134 8.46 -7.51 7.82
C ASP A 134 9.30 -7.68 9.09
N MET A 135 8.57 -7.83 10.20
CA MET A 135 9.08 -8.14 11.53
C MET A 135 8.16 -9.13 12.25
N PRO A 136 8.64 -9.80 13.32
CA PRO A 136 10.01 -9.83 13.79
C PRO A 136 10.92 -10.74 12.93
N ALA A 137 12.22 -10.71 13.19
CA ALA A 137 13.12 -11.71 12.62
C ALA A 137 12.71 -13.12 13.06
N GLY A 138 12.64 -14.05 12.11
CA GLY A 138 12.29 -15.43 12.39
C GLY A 138 12.11 -16.23 11.11
N PRO A 139 11.91 -17.56 11.22
CA PRO A 139 11.67 -18.41 10.07
C PRO A 139 10.29 -18.20 9.43
N VAL A 140 9.36 -17.62 10.18
CA VAL A 140 8.00 -17.28 9.75
C VAL A 140 7.64 -15.92 10.34
N ALA A 141 7.38 -14.96 9.47
CA ALA A 141 6.86 -13.64 9.79
C ALA A 141 5.94 -13.26 8.62
N PRO A 142 4.61 -13.42 8.75
CA PRO A 142 3.72 -13.19 7.61
C PRO A 142 3.60 -11.71 7.23
N GLY A 143 3.67 -10.79 8.20
CA GLY A 143 3.55 -9.34 7.95
C GLY A 143 2.34 -8.98 7.08
N ALA A 144 1.18 -9.61 7.32
CA ALA A 144 0.01 -9.48 6.44
C ALA A 144 -0.58 -8.06 6.47
N ASP A 145 -0.78 -7.53 7.66
CA ASP A 145 -1.22 -6.14 7.85
C ASP A 145 -0.04 -5.16 7.72
N ASP A 146 1.11 -5.54 8.26
CA ASP A 146 2.34 -4.75 8.28
C ASP A 146 3.46 -5.43 7.47
N ASN A 147 3.62 -5.15 6.17
CA ASN A 147 2.81 -4.25 5.34
C ASN A 147 2.39 -4.88 4.00
N ALA A 148 2.12 -6.19 3.98
CA ALA A 148 1.64 -6.83 2.76
C ALA A 148 0.31 -6.23 2.25
N SER A 149 -0.59 -5.81 3.14
CA SER A 149 -1.84 -5.12 2.80
C SER A 149 -1.60 -3.78 2.10
N GLY A 150 -0.67 -2.97 2.61
CA GLY A 150 -0.26 -1.71 2.00
C GLY A 150 0.42 -1.91 0.65
N ALA A 151 1.35 -2.86 0.57
CA ALA A 151 2.00 -3.23 -0.68
C ALA A 151 1.01 -3.74 -1.74
N ALA A 152 0.03 -4.57 -1.33
CA ALA A 152 -1.04 -5.04 -2.21
C ALA A 152 -1.91 -3.87 -2.73
N ALA A 153 -2.24 -2.90 -1.88
CA ALA A 153 -2.98 -1.72 -2.28
C ALA A 153 -2.20 -0.86 -3.31
N VAL A 154 -0.88 -0.72 -3.16
CA VAL A 154 -0.03 -0.02 -4.14
C VAL A 154 -0.01 -0.75 -5.48
N LEU A 155 0.10 -2.08 -5.48
CA LEU A 155 0.09 -2.89 -6.70
C LEU A 155 -1.27 -2.82 -7.42
N ALA A 156 -2.37 -2.85 -6.67
CA ALA A 156 -3.71 -2.68 -7.23
C ALA A 156 -3.93 -1.28 -7.80
N ALA A 157 -3.46 -0.24 -7.09
CA ALA A 157 -3.48 1.12 -7.61
C ALA A 157 -2.64 1.25 -8.89
N ALA A 158 -1.48 0.60 -8.97
CA ALA A 158 -0.66 0.58 -10.18
C ALA A 158 -1.43 0.00 -11.36
N ALA A 159 -2.11 -1.15 -11.16
CA ALA A 159 -2.92 -1.77 -12.20
C ALA A 159 -3.98 -0.81 -12.74
N ILE A 160 -4.80 -0.24 -11.84
CA ILE A 160 -5.90 0.64 -12.23
C ILE A 160 -5.39 1.95 -12.86
N LEU A 161 -4.43 2.62 -12.23
CA LEU A 161 -3.98 3.95 -12.67
C LEU A 161 -3.12 3.89 -13.94
N SER A 162 -2.53 2.74 -14.27
CA SER A 162 -1.80 2.54 -15.53
C SER A 162 -2.68 2.58 -16.78
N GLU A 163 -4.01 2.45 -16.63
CA GLU A 163 -4.98 2.53 -17.74
C GLU A 163 -5.33 3.98 -18.13
N TYR A 164 -4.81 4.96 -17.40
CA TYR A 164 -5.17 6.37 -17.55
C TYR A 164 -3.95 7.24 -17.86
N THR A 165 -4.21 8.43 -18.41
CA THR A 165 -3.19 9.46 -18.65
C THR A 165 -3.22 10.51 -17.55
N TRP A 166 -2.05 10.90 -17.06
CA TRP A 166 -1.87 11.82 -15.94
C TRP A 166 -1.08 13.04 -16.35
N THR A 167 -1.27 14.17 -15.67
CA THR A 167 -0.50 15.40 -15.91
C THR A 167 0.86 15.40 -15.23
N CYS A 168 1.08 14.48 -14.29
CA CYS A 168 2.31 14.29 -13.54
C CYS A 168 2.73 12.82 -13.58
N ASP A 169 3.99 12.55 -13.27
CA ASP A 169 4.47 11.18 -13.08
C ASP A 169 3.80 10.54 -11.87
N LEU A 170 3.43 9.27 -12.01
CA LEU A 170 3.06 8.42 -10.88
C LEU A 170 4.20 7.47 -10.57
N ARG A 171 4.54 7.34 -9.28
CA ARG A 171 5.53 6.38 -8.80
C ARG A 171 4.91 5.44 -7.78
N PHE A 172 4.95 4.15 -8.07
CA PHE A 172 4.49 3.07 -7.21
C PHE A 172 5.71 2.50 -6.51
N ALA A 173 5.92 2.90 -5.26
CA ALA A 173 7.16 2.65 -4.55
C ALA A 173 6.97 1.67 -3.40
N LEU A 174 7.71 0.56 -3.47
CA LEU A 174 7.69 -0.51 -2.49
C LEU A 174 9.05 -0.54 -1.79
N TRP A 175 9.06 -0.06 -0.56
CA TRP A 175 10.27 0.18 0.22
C TRP A 175 10.81 -1.10 0.85
N THR A 176 12.10 -1.09 1.14
CA THR A 176 12.76 -2.08 1.98
C THR A 176 13.50 -1.40 3.13
N GLY A 177 13.68 -2.11 4.24
CA GLY A 177 14.33 -1.58 5.43
C GLY A 177 13.51 -0.56 6.21
N GLU A 178 12.18 -0.57 6.06
CA GLU A 178 11.28 0.28 6.86
C GLU A 178 11.46 -0.04 8.34
N GLU A 179 11.41 -1.33 8.66
CA GLU A 179 11.43 -1.89 10.02
C GLU A 179 12.79 -1.74 10.72
N LYS A 180 13.79 -1.27 9.98
CA LYS A 180 15.15 -0.94 10.46
C LYS A 180 15.38 0.56 10.56
N GLY A 181 14.33 1.38 10.44
CA GLY A 181 14.39 2.83 10.58
C GLY A 181 14.31 3.58 9.25
N LEU A 182 13.40 3.17 8.36
CA LEU A 182 13.10 3.85 7.09
C LEU A 182 14.29 3.90 6.11
N LEU A 183 15.16 2.88 6.11
CA LEU A 183 16.43 2.92 5.39
C LEU A 183 16.26 3.17 3.89
N GLY A 184 15.40 2.37 3.24
CA GLY A 184 15.18 2.47 1.81
C GLY A 184 14.47 3.75 1.38
N SER A 185 13.44 4.18 2.11
CA SER A 185 12.67 5.38 1.77
C SER A 185 13.46 6.68 2.03
N ARG A 186 14.23 6.75 3.12
CA ARG A 186 15.15 7.89 3.38
C ARG A 186 16.20 8.03 2.30
N ALA A 187 16.81 6.93 1.87
CA ALA A 187 17.80 6.95 0.81
C ALA A 187 17.21 7.41 -0.53
N TYR A 188 16.00 6.93 -0.87
CA TYR A 188 15.29 7.35 -2.08
C TYR A 188 14.97 8.85 -2.04
N ALA A 189 14.42 9.35 -0.93
CA ALA A 189 14.12 10.76 -0.75
C ALA A 189 15.38 11.64 -0.88
N ALA A 190 16.50 11.23 -0.27
CA ALA A 190 17.77 11.94 -0.40
C ALA A 190 18.28 11.97 -1.85
N ARG A 191 18.17 10.86 -2.58
CA ARG A 191 18.53 10.79 -4.01
C ARG A 191 17.70 11.77 -4.85
N ARG A 192 16.38 11.82 -4.64
CA ARG A 192 15.48 12.75 -5.35
C ARG A 192 15.76 14.20 -5.01
N ALA A 193 16.01 14.53 -3.74
CA ALA A 193 16.38 15.88 -3.33
C ALA A 193 17.67 16.36 -4.01
N ALA A 194 18.70 15.50 -4.08
CA ALA A 194 19.97 15.81 -4.73
C ALA A 194 19.83 16.02 -6.26
N ALA A 195 18.90 15.30 -6.91
CA ALA A 195 18.61 15.49 -8.33
C ALA A 195 17.94 16.85 -8.58
N MET A 196 16.99 17.26 -7.73
CA MET A 196 16.29 18.53 -7.88
C MET A 196 17.23 19.74 -7.71
N THR A 197 18.17 19.69 -6.75
CA THR A 197 19.17 20.76 -6.58
C THR A 197 20.05 20.96 -7.82
N ARG A 198 20.32 19.92 -8.60
CA ARG A 198 21.13 20.04 -9.83
C ARG A 198 20.38 20.70 -10.97
N SER A 199 19.05 20.52 -11.06
CA SER A 199 18.22 21.15 -12.09
C SER A 199 18.12 22.68 -11.94
N TRP A 200 18.27 23.21 -10.73
CA TRP A 200 18.18 24.65 -10.45
C TRP A 200 19.54 25.37 -10.57
N ALA A 201 20.63 24.63 -10.74
CA ALA A 201 21.99 25.16 -10.85
C ALA A 201 22.52 25.23 -12.29
N SER A 202 21.70 24.84 -13.28
CA SER A 202 21.97 24.87 -14.72
C SER A 202 20.99 25.80 -15.42
#